data_AF-T1DBX3-F1
#
_entry.id   AF-T1DBX3-F1
#
_cell.length_a   1.000
_cell.length_b   1.000
_cell.length_c   1.000
_cell.angle_alpha   90.00
_cell.angle_beta   90.00
_cell.angle_gamma   90.00
#
_symmetry.space_group_name_H-M   'P 1'
#
loop_
_entity.id
_entity.type
_entity.pdbx_description
1 polymer ?
#
loop_
_entity_poly.entity_id
_entity_poly.type
_entity_poly.pdbx_seq_one_letter_code
_entity_poly.pdbx_strand_id
1 'polypeptide(L)'
;KDLKKVVNKTAATFAPRASTASKNPAVPGTTLYSIFEIQGYVSMFLGGLLSFNLVFPSNEPDLWRLMGMWSIWMFTIPSLRARDCSTKEKEALNYLFLLIPLLNVIIPFFWKSFAVVWSADTVAFFVMYAWKLGWLEKSE
;
A
#
# COMPACT_ATOMS: atom_id res chain seq x y z
N LYS A 1 0.81 4.69 -22.89
CA LYS A 1 2.25 4.71 -22.50
C LYS A 1 2.58 5.93 -21.64
N ASP A 2 1.91 7.06 -21.85
CA ASP A 2 2.14 8.31 -21.11
C ASP A 2 1.70 8.27 -19.65
N LEU A 3 0.53 7.67 -19.35
CA LEU A 3 0.07 7.51 -17.95
C LEU A 3 1.09 6.75 -17.10
N LYS A 4 1.63 5.64 -17.62
CA LYS A 4 2.67 4.85 -16.94
C LYS A 4 3.92 5.69 -16.66
N LYS A 5 4.34 6.53 -17.62
CA LYS A 5 5.49 7.41 -17.47
C LYS A 5 5.25 8.46 -16.38
N VAL A 6 4.06 9.06 -16.35
CA VAL A 6 3.67 10.04 -15.32
C VAL A 6 3.60 9.39 -13.95
N VAL A 7 2.89 8.27 -13.81
CA VAL A 7 2.77 7.53 -12.53
C VAL A 7 4.13 7.17 -11.97
N ASN A 8 5.01 6.60 -12.80
CA ASN A 8 6.35 6.23 -12.36
C ASN A 8 7.21 7.45 -11.99
N LYS A 9 7.09 8.56 -12.72
CA LYS A 9 7.82 9.80 -12.40
C LYS A 9 7.33 10.39 -11.08
N THR A 10 6.02 10.53 -10.91
CA THR A 10 5.41 11.05 -9.68
C THR A 10 5.74 10.16 -8.48
N ALA A 11 5.59 8.84 -8.60
CA ALA A 11 5.96 7.92 -7.53
C ALA A 11 7.47 7.92 -7.25
N ALA A 12 8.33 8.08 -8.27
CA ALA A 12 9.77 8.21 -8.06
C ALA A 12 10.14 9.49 -7.28
N THR A 13 9.40 10.57 -7.48
CA THR A 13 9.59 11.84 -6.77
C THR A 13 9.07 11.80 -5.33
N PHE A 14 7.87 11.24 -5.11
CA PHE A 14 7.15 11.39 -3.84
C PHE A 14 7.16 10.16 -2.95
N ALA A 15 7.31 8.95 -3.50
CA ALA A 15 7.29 7.74 -2.69
C ALA A 15 8.67 7.46 -2.06
N PRO A 16 8.73 7.07 -0.77
CA PRO A 16 9.98 6.78 -0.07
C PRO A 16 10.86 5.79 -0.83
N ARG A 17 12.15 6.10 -0.93
CA ARG A 17 13.16 5.28 -1.64
C ARG A 17 14.25 4.85 -0.66
N ALA A 18 14.84 3.68 -0.91
CA ALA A 18 16.04 3.24 -0.21
C ALA A 18 17.12 4.32 -0.24
N SER A 19 17.64 4.68 0.94
CA SER A 19 18.52 5.83 1.18
C SER A 19 19.99 5.58 0.82
N THR A 20 20.33 4.44 0.20
CA THR A 20 21.72 4.04 -0.03
C THR A 20 22.24 4.50 -1.40
N ALA A 21 23.47 5.01 -1.40
CA ALA A 21 24.24 5.31 -2.62
C ALA A 21 24.63 4.05 -3.43
N SER A 22 24.49 2.85 -2.84
CA SER A 22 24.74 1.55 -3.46
C SER A 22 23.44 0.74 -3.63
N LYS A 23 23.52 -0.41 -4.33
CA LYS A 23 22.38 -1.34 -4.59
C LYS A 23 21.57 -1.61 -3.31
N ASN A 24 20.24 -1.72 -3.47
CA ASN A 24 19.31 -1.91 -2.35
C ASN A 24 19.75 -3.09 -1.46
N PRO A 25 20.00 -2.90 -0.15
CA PRO A 25 20.41 -3.99 0.74
C PRO A 25 19.28 -4.98 1.03
N ALA A 26 18.02 -4.59 0.82
CA ALA A 26 16.85 -5.44 1.03
C ALA A 26 16.57 -6.34 -0.19
N VAL A 27 17.54 -7.17 -0.58
CA VAL A 27 17.37 -8.16 -1.65
C VAL A 27 16.68 -9.43 -1.14
N PRO A 28 15.98 -10.19 -2.01
CA PRO A 28 15.37 -11.46 -1.63
C PRO A 28 16.37 -12.38 -0.90
N GLY A 29 15.95 -12.93 0.24
CA GLY A 29 16.78 -13.79 1.10
C GLY A 29 17.55 -13.06 2.22
N THR A 30 17.49 -11.73 2.27
CA THR A 30 18.04 -10.97 3.41
C THR A 30 17.03 -10.80 4.53
N THR A 31 17.53 -10.62 5.76
CA THR A 31 16.70 -10.27 6.92
C THR A 31 15.93 -8.97 6.67
N LEU A 32 16.57 -7.98 6.05
CA LEU A 32 15.96 -6.68 5.79
C LEU A 32 14.78 -6.78 4.79
N TYR A 33 14.90 -7.63 3.76
CA TYR A 33 13.78 -7.95 2.87
C TYR A 33 12.59 -8.52 3.65
N SER A 34 12.86 -9.50 4.51
CA SER A 34 11.83 -10.19 5.30
C SER A 34 11.15 -9.24 6.29
N ILE A 35 11.92 -8.35 6.94
CA ILE A 35 11.37 -7.33 7.84
C ILE A 35 10.41 -6.41 7.11
N PHE A 36 10.80 -5.89 5.94
CA PHE A 36 9.92 -4.99 5.17
C PHE A 36 8.68 -5.70 4.63
N GLU A 37 8.80 -6.96 4.25
CA GLU A 37 7.64 -7.75 3.81
C GLU A 37 6.66 -7.97 4.97
N ILE A 38 7.15 -8.49 6.09
CA ILE A 38 6.35 -8.76 7.29
C ILE A 38 5.73 -7.46 7.82
N GLN A 39 6.53 -6.40 7.98
CA GLN A 39 6.04 -5.09 8.42
C GLN A 39 4.89 -4.61 7.54
N GLY A 40 5.00 -4.75 6.22
CA GLY A 40 3.97 -4.30 5.28
C GLY A 40 2.64 -5.01 5.50
N TYR A 41 2.65 -6.33 5.57
CA TYR A 41 1.44 -7.14 5.74
C TYR A 41 0.87 -7.06 7.17
N VAL A 42 1.73 -7.04 8.19
CA VAL A 42 1.29 -6.85 9.58
C VAL A 42 0.63 -5.48 9.75
N SER A 43 1.18 -4.43 9.13
CA SER A 43 0.58 -3.09 9.19
C SER A 43 -0.78 -3.04 8.49
N MET A 44 -0.95 -3.74 7.36
CA MET A 44 -2.24 -3.86 6.68
C MET A 44 -3.26 -4.55 7.61
N PHE A 45 -2.89 -5.69 8.21
CA PHE A 45 -3.76 -6.46 9.07
C PHE A 45 -4.16 -5.70 10.35
N LEU A 46 -3.18 -5.17 11.09
CA LEU A 46 -3.44 -4.37 12.29
C LEU A 46 -4.24 -3.11 11.95
N GLY A 47 -3.95 -2.49 10.80
CA GLY A 47 -4.71 -1.37 10.30
C GLY A 47 -6.19 -1.69 10.11
N GLY A 48 -6.50 -2.87 9.58
CA GLY A 48 -7.87 -3.37 9.49
C GLY A 48 -8.53 -3.52 10.85
N LEU A 49 -7.86 -4.16 11.81
CA LEU A 49 -8.40 -4.30 13.17
C LEU A 49 -8.70 -2.93 13.80
N LEU A 50 -7.86 -1.93 13.56
CA LEU A 50 -8.07 -0.56 14.04
C LEU A 50 -9.22 0.13 13.30
N SER A 51 -9.32 0.01 11.97
CA SER A 51 -10.40 0.60 11.16
C SER A 51 -11.77 0.03 11.50
N PHE A 52 -11.85 -1.28 11.78
CA PHE A 52 -13.06 -1.98 12.22
C PHE A 52 -13.34 -1.82 13.72
N ASN A 53 -12.57 -0.98 14.43
CA ASN A 53 -12.82 -0.65 15.83
C ASN A 53 -12.70 -1.86 16.79
N LEU A 54 -11.87 -2.85 16.46
CA LEU A 54 -11.77 -4.12 17.19
C LEU A 54 -10.74 -4.10 18.33
N VAL A 55 -9.72 -3.25 18.24
CA VAL A 55 -8.63 -3.19 19.24
C VAL A 55 -8.92 -2.18 20.35
N PHE A 56 -9.33 -0.97 19.95
CA PHE A 56 -9.68 0.13 20.84
C PHE A 56 -11.10 0.62 20.50
N PRO A 57 -12.14 -0.09 20.96
CA PRO A 57 -13.50 0.22 20.59
C PRO A 57 -13.90 1.60 21.11
N SER A 58 -14.25 2.49 20.18
CA SER A 58 -14.75 3.83 20.47
C SER A 58 -15.89 4.22 19.53
N ASN A 59 -16.83 4.99 20.05
CA ASN A 59 -17.94 5.55 19.26
C ASN A 59 -17.54 6.84 18.54
N GLU A 60 -16.38 7.40 18.86
CA GLU A 60 -15.87 8.63 18.29
C GLU A 60 -14.89 8.35 17.12
N PRO A 61 -14.69 9.34 16.22
CA PRO A 61 -13.67 9.28 15.20
C PRO A 61 -12.28 9.47 15.83
N ASP A 62 -11.72 8.37 16.36
CA ASP A 62 -10.44 8.38 17.06
C ASP A 62 -9.21 8.27 16.16
N LEU A 63 -8.08 8.76 16.68
CA LEU A 63 -6.77 8.69 16.04
C LEU A 63 -6.41 7.25 15.60
N TRP A 64 -6.74 6.25 16.41
CA TRP A 64 -6.47 4.85 16.12
C TRP A 64 -7.16 4.36 14.84
N ARG A 65 -8.43 4.75 14.66
CA ARG A 65 -9.23 4.37 13.48
C ARG A 65 -8.76 5.10 12.23
N LEU A 66 -8.34 6.35 12.39
CA LEU A 66 -7.70 7.15 11.34
C LEU A 66 -6.35 6.53 10.90
N MET A 67 -5.51 6.15 11.85
CA MET A 67 -4.26 5.43 11.57
C MET A 67 -4.50 4.08 10.91
N GLY A 68 -5.55 3.37 11.33
CA GLY A 68 -5.97 2.11 10.70
C GLY A 68 -6.31 2.31 9.23
N MET A 69 -7.08 3.34 8.91
CA MET A 69 -7.47 3.67 7.54
C MET A 69 -6.25 3.96 6.66
N TRP A 70 -5.32 4.77 7.14
CA TRP A 70 -4.13 5.16 6.38
C TRP A 70 -3.04 4.09 6.35
N SER A 71 -3.24 2.96 7.03
CA SER A 71 -2.20 1.95 7.23
C SER A 71 -1.61 1.41 5.93
N ILE A 72 -2.46 1.17 4.94
CA ILE A 72 -2.05 0.61 3.64
C ILE A 72 -1.18 1.60 2.88
N TRP A 73 -1.55 2.89 2.91
CA TRP A 73 -0.79 3.93 2.23
C TRP A 73 0.52 4.31 2.93
N MET A 74 0.50 4.46 4.25
CA MET A 74 1.64 4.98 5.01
C MET A 74 2.64 3.92 5.45
N PHE A 75 2.20 2.67 5.63
CA PHE A 75 3.06 1.60 6.12
C PHE A 75 3.20 0.47 5.12
N THR A 76 2.10 -0.07 4.58
CA THR A 76 2.18 -1.24 3.70
C THR A 76 2.87 -0.95 2.38
N ILE A 77 2.40 0.04 1.61
CA ILE A 77 2.97 0.36 0.29
C ILE A 77 4.44 0.79 0.40
N PRO A 78 4.84 1.71 1.31
CA PRO A 78 6.24 2.11 1.45
C PRO A 78 7.14 0.95 1.89
N SER A 79 6.67 0.08 2.79
CA SER A 79 7.43 -1.08 3.25
C SER A 79 7.68 -2.06 2.11
N LEU A 80 6.65 -2.43 1.36
CA LEU A 80 6.78 -3.33 0.21
C LEU A 80 7.59 -2.71 -0.93
N ARG A 81 7.61 -1.38 -1.05
CA ARG A 81 8.43 -0.66 -2.03
C ARG A 81 9.90 -0.52 -1.61
N ALA A 82 10.20 -0.59 -0.31
CA ALA A 82 11.55 -0.47 0.21
C ALA A 82 12.41 -1.72 -0.11
N ARG A 83 11.79 -2.90 -0.19
CA ARG A 83 12.46 -4.13 -0.64
C ARG A 83 12.75 -4.12 -2.14
N ASP A 84 13.71 -4.93 -2.55
CA ASP A 84 14.02 -5.14 -3.96
C ASP A 84 12.91 -5.99 -4.59
N CYS A 85 12.05 -5.32 -5.35
CA CYS A 85 10.86 -5.90 -5.97
C CYS A 85 11.02 -5.99 -7.48
N SER A 86 10.28 -6.92 -8.10
CA SER A 86 10.25 -7.03 -9.56
C SER A 86 9.73 -5.74 -10.20
N THR A 87 10.11 -5.47 -11.45
CA THR A 87 9.64 -4.27 -12.18
C THR A 87 8.11 -4.18 -12.24
N LYS A 88 7.42 -5.32 -12.38
CA LYS A 88 5.95 -5.41 -12.40
C LYS A 88 5.35 -5.05 -11.04
N GLU A 89 5.90 -5.58 -9.96
CA GLU A 89 5.46 -5.28 -8.61
C GLU A 89 5.70 -3.82 -8.24
N LYS A 90 6.88 -3.30 -8.57
CA LYS A 90 7.22 -1.89 -8.33
C LYS A 90 6.27 -0.94 -9.05
N GLU A 91 5.87 -1.30 -10.26
CA GLU A 91 4.84 -0.58 -11.00
C GLU A 91 3.50 -0.63 -10.27
N ALA A 92 3.04 -1.81 -9.83
CA ALA A 92 1.80 -1.94 -9.05
C ALA A 92 1.80 -1.04 -7.81
N LEU A 93 2.89 -1.06 -7.04
CA LEU A 93 3.07 -0.23 -5.86
C LEU A 93 3.11 1.26 -6.18
N ASN A 94 3.72 1.68 -7.30
CA ASN A 94 3.70 3.09 -7.72
C ASN A 94 2.29 3.56 -8.10
N TYR A 95 1.49 2.72 -8.77
CA TYR A 95 0.09 3.04 -9.06
C TYR A 95 -0.73 3.15 -7.76
N LEU A 96 -0.57 2.18 -6.85
CA LEU A 96 -1.24 2.17 -5.55
C LEU A 96 -0.86 3.38 -4.69
N PHE A 97 0.41 3.78 -4.69
CA PHE A 97 0.86 4.94 -3.92
C PHE A 97 0.12 6.23 -4.30
N LEU A 98 -0.31 6.37 -5.55
CA LEU A 98 -1.09 7.52 -6.01
C LEU A 98 -2.59 7.30 -5.91
N LEU A 99 -3.06 6.07 -6.18
CA LEU A 99 -4.47 5.72 -6.17
C LEU A 99 -5.06 5.76 -4.76
N ILE A 100 -4.37 5.19 -3.78
CA ILE A 100 -4.90 5.04 -2.41
C ILE A 100 -5.20 6.39 -1.76
N PRO A 101 -4.33 7.43 -1.81
CA PRO A 101 -4.68 8.76 -1.30
C PRO A 101 -5.91 9.36 -1.95
N LEU A 102 -6.08 9.16 -3.27
CA LEU A 102 -7.26 9.64 -3.98
C LEU A 102 -8.53 8.95 -3.46
N LEU A 103 -8.48 7.62 -3.27
CA LEU A 103 -9.60 6.87 -2.66
C LEU A 103 -9.88 7.33 -1.23
N ASN A 104 -8.84 7.53 -0.42
CA ASN A 104 -8.95 7.98 0.97
C ASN A 104 -9.54 9.38 1.10
N VAL A 105 -9.34 10.24 0.11
CA VAL A 105 -9.95 11.57 0.07
C VAL A 105 -11.37 11.51 -0.50
N ILE A 106 -11.60 10.76 -1.59
CA ILE A 106 -12.89 10.74 -2.30
C ILE A 106 -13.98 9.97 -1.55
N ILE A 107 -13.68 8.79 -1.02
CA ILE A 107 -14.68 7.90 -0.40
C ILE A 107 -15.39 8.57 0.79
N PRO A 108 -14.70 9.26 1.72
CA PRO A 108 -15.36 9.92 2.86
C PRO A 108 -16.38 11.00 2.50
N PHE A 109 -16.34 11.58 1.29
CA PHE A 109 -17.39 12.51 0.84
C PHE A 109 -18.75 11.82 0.68
N PHE A 110 -18.76 10.52 0.37
CA PHE A 110 -19.98 9.72 0.19
C PHE A 110 -20.25 8.81 1.38
N TRP A 111 -19.20 8.21 1.95
CA TRP A 111 -19.31 7.23 3.03
C TRP A 111 -18.28 7.50 4.14
N LYS A 112 -18.74 8.10 5.24
CA LYS A 112 -17.92 8.48 6.40
C LYS A 112 -17.59 7.27 7.29
N SER A 113 -16.87 6.28 6.75
CA SER A 113 -16.52 5.05 7.46
C SER A 113 -15.06 4.65 7.22
N PHE A 114 -14.27 4.60 8.30
CA PHE A 114 -12.87 4.16 8.27
C PHE A 114 -12.73 2.72 7.73
N ALA A 115 -13.64 1.82 8.12
CA ALA A 115 -13.64 0.43 7.67
C ALA A 115 -13.92 0.30 6.18
N VAL A 116 -14.81 1.14 5.63
CA VAL A 116 -15.11 1.15 4.18
C VAL A 116 -13.90 1.61 3.38
N VAL A 117 -13.24 2.69 3.83
CA VAL A 117 -12.03 3.19 3.16
C VAL A 117 -10.91 2.14 3.20
N TRP A 118 -10.60 1.57 4.37
CA TRP A 118 -9.58 0.52 4.48
C TRP A 118 -9.91 -0.72 3.63
N SER A 119 -11.18 -1.11 3.57
CA SER A 119 -11.62 -2.24 2.75
C SER A 119 -11.46 -1.95 1.26
N ALA A 120 -11.82 -0.74 0.82
CA ALA A 120 -11.62 -0.29 -0.55
C ALA A 120 -10.13 -0.28 -0.93
N ASP A 121 -9.28 0.19 -0.03
CA ASP A 121 -7.82 0.21 -0.22
C ASP A 121 -7.23 -1.20 -0.31
N THR A 122 -7.72 -2.12 0.52
CA THR A 122 -7.32 -3.53 0.51
C THR A 122 -7.72 -4.19 -0.83
N VAL A 123 -8.95 -3.96 -1.28
CA VAL A 123 -9.43 -4.45 -2.58
C VAL A 123 -8.59 -3.85 -3.71
N ALA A 124 -8.35 -2.54 -3.70
CA ALA A 124 -7.53 -1.88 -4.70
C ALA A 124 -6.11 -2.45 -4.73
N PHE A 125 -5.51 -2.70 -3.55
CA PHE A 125 -4.20 -3.33 -3.41
C PHE A 125 -4.15 -4.68 -4.11
N PHE A 126 -5.06 -5.61 -3.77
CA PHE A 126 -5.06 -6.95 -4.36
C PHE A 126 -5.41 -6.94 -5.85
N VAL A 127 -6.35 -6.10 -6.29
CA VAL A 127 -6.70 -5.97 -7.72
C VAL A 127 -5.51 -5.48 -8.54
N MET A 128 -4.79 -4.46 -8.04
CA MET A 128 -3.61 -3.94 -8.72
C MET A 128 -2.47 -4.97 -8.78
N TYR A 129 -2.26 -5.71 -7.69
CA TYR A 129 -1.31 -6.81 -7.64
C TYR A 129 -1.68 -7.92 -8.63
N ALA A 130 -2.93 -8.38 -8.62
CA ALA A 130 -3.42 -9.41 -9.53
C ALA A 130 -3.29 -8.99 -11.00
N TRP A 131 -3.62 -7.74 -11.31
CA TRP A 131 -3.50 -7.18 -12.66
C TRP A 131 -2.04 -7.06 -13.13
N LYS A 132 -1.14 -6.56 -12.27
CA LYS A 132 0.25 -6.29 -12.67
C LYS A 132 1.17 -7.51 -12.60
N LEU A 133 0.94 -8.43 -11.66
CA LEU A 133 1.69 -9.68 -11.57
C LEU A 133 1.17 -10.74 -12.54
N GLY A 134 0.07 -10.49 -13.25
CA GLY A 134 -0.48 -11.41 -14.23
C GLY A 134 -1.18 -12.63 -13.60
N TRP A 135 -1.63 -12.54 -12.33
CA TRP A 135 -2.47 -13.60 -11.74
C TRP A 135 -3.81 -13.77 -12.49
N LEU A 136 -4.21 -12.74 -13.23
CA LEU A 136 -5.37 -12.74 -14.12
C LEU A 136 -5.02 -12.93 -15.61
N GLU A 137 -3.73 -12.99 -15.97
CA GLU A 137 -3.34 -13.40 -17.33
C GLU A 137 -3.52 -14.91 -17.42
N LYS A 138 -4.67 -15.32 -17.95
CA LYS A 138 -4.89 -16.67 -18.44
C LYS A 138 -3.71 -17.01 -19.36
N SER A 139 -3.02 -18.11 -19.08
CA SER A 139 -2.14 -18.75 -20.06
C SER A 139 -3.01 -19.20 -21.23
N GLU A 140 -3.07 -18.40 -22.29
CA GLU A 140 -3.33 -18.91 -23.64
C GLU A 140 -2.01 -19.32 -24.28
#